data_AF-A0ABD2NVF2-F1
#
_entry.id   AF-A0ABD2NVF2-F1
#
_cell.length_a   1.000
_cell.length_b   1.000
_cell.length_c   1.000
_cell.angle_alpha   90.00
_cell.angle_beta   90.00
_cell.angle_gamma   90.00
#
_symmetry.space_group_name_H-M   'P 1'
#
loop_
_entity.id
_entity.type
_entity.pdbx_description
1 polymer ?
#
loop_
_entity_poly.entity_id
_entity_poly.type
_entity_poly.pdbx_seq_one_letter_code
_entity_poly.pdbx_strand_id
1 'polypeptide(L)'
;MSKPGNAFYYFMMDFQAQPGKKYKSLREVADAAGPHWKNLSKDKKAVYEQRARSAKLAGKASKLNSDKMPVDEIEEMERREIEWKQQMKDDIQATLTFAKRSNILDTHSFL
;
A
#
# COMPACT_ATOMS: atom_id res chain seq x y z
N MET A 1 6.57 -7.40 10.71
CA MET A 1 6.49 -5.93 10.62
C MET A 1 5.54 -5.42 11.71
N SER A 2 5.99 -4.53 12.59
CA SER A 2 5.15 -3.96 13.68
C SER A 2 4.09 -3.03 13.08
N LYS A 3 2.86 -3.08 13.59
CA LYS A 3 1.78 -2.18 13.14
C LYS A 3 2.22 -0.72 13.33
N PRO A 4 1.99 0.18 12.37
CA PRO A 4 2.36 1.58 12.53
C PRO A 4 1.64 2.16 13.75
N GLY A 5 2.43 2.64 14.72
CA GLY A 5 1.94 3.21 15.96
C GLY A 5 1.02 4.41 15.73
N ASN A 6 0.08 4.64 16.64
CA ASN A 6 -0.75 5.84 16.63
C ASN A 6 0.07 7.09 17.05
N ALA A 7 -0.51 8.30 16.98
CA ALA A 7 0.18 9.53 17.37
C ALA A 7 0.72 9.47 18.82
N PHE A 8 -0.05 8.86 19.72
CA PHE A 8 0.34 8.68 21.11
C PHE A 8 1.59 7.80 21.27
N TYR A 9 1.78 6.78 20.42
CA TYR A 9 2.99 5.95 20.43
C TYR A 9 4.26 6.77 20.22
N TYR A 10 4.27 7.67 19.23
CA TYR A 10 5.43 8.54 18.99
C TYR A 10 5.66 9.52 20.13
N PHE A 11 4.59 10.03 20.73
CA PHE A 11 4.69 10.84 21.94
C PHE A 11 5.30 10.06 23.11
N MET A 12 4.89 8.81 23.34
CA MET A 12 5.47 7.96 24.39
C MET A 12 6.97 7.71 24.18
N MET A 13 7.40 7.48 22.94
CA MET A 13 8.82 7.30 22.61
C MET A 13 9.64 8.54 22.98
N ASP A 14 9.16 9.73 22.59
CA ASP A 14 9.82 10.98 22.94
C ASP A 14 9.76 11.23 24.46
N PHE A 15 8.67 10.86 25.13
CA PHE A 15 8.51 11.00 26.57
C PHE A 15 9.42 10.06 27.37
N GLN A 16 9.66 8.86 26.86
CA GLN A 16 10.63 7.90 27.41
C GLN A 16 12.07 8.36 27.19
N ALA A 17 12.34 9.03 26.06
CA ALA A 17 13.68 9.55 25.73
C ALA A 17 14.06 10.80 26.53
N GLN A 18 13.14 11.38 27.32
CA GLN A 18 13.44 12.54 28.15
C GLN A 18 14.53 12.20 29.20
N PRO A 19 15.60 13.00 29.31
CA PRO A 19 16.66 12.76 30.27
C PRO A 19 16.11 12.84 31.70
N GLY A 20 16.58 11.94 32.56
CA GLY A 20 16.18 11.87 33.97
C GLY A 20 14.99 10.97 34.28
N LYS A 21 14.34 10.37 33.28
CA LYS A 21 13.24 9.41 33.47
C LYS A 21 13.64 8.02 32.98
N LYS A 22 13.69 7.04 33.88
CA LYS A 22 13.93 5.63 33.54
C LYS A 22 12.66 4.84 33.81
N TYR A 23 11.97 4.47 32.75
CA TYR A 23 10.81 3.59 32.83
C TYR A 23 11.25 2.15 32.57
N LYS A 24 10.76 1.21 33.39
CA LYS A 24 11.09 -0.21 33.28
C LYS A 24 10.33 -0.91 32.16
N SER A 25 9.17 -0.35 31.78
CA SER A 25 8.33 -0.92 30.72
C SER A 25 7.58 0.16 29.94
N LEU A 26 7.19 -0.17 28.71
CA LEU A 26 6.31 0.66 27.88
C LEU A 26 4.95 0.95 28.54
N ARG A 27 4.47 0.05 29.42
CA ARG A 27 3.23 0.27 30.18
C ARG A 27 3.36 1.41 31.18
N GLU A 28 4.48 1.45 31.90
CA GLU A 28 4.79 2.51 32.85
C GLU A 28 4.94 3.87 32.15
N VAL A 29 5.55 3.88 30.95
CA VAL A 29 5.58 5.06 30.08
C VAL A 29 4.17 5.51 29.72
N ALA A 30 3.28 4.59 29.34
CA ALA A 30 1.90 4.91 28.94
C ALA A 30 1.10 5.54 30.10
N ASP A 31 1.24 4.98 31.30
CA ASP A 31 0.56 5.48 32.51
C ASP A 31 1.04 6.89 32.86
N ALA A 32 2.35 7.14 32.79
CA ALA A 32 2.93 8.46 33.03
C ALA A 32 2.64 9.46 31.91
N ALA A 33 2.69 9.04 30.65
CA ALA A 33 2.50 9.89 29.47
C ALA A 33 1.04 10.24 29.22
N GLY A 34 0.09 9.40 29.63
CA GLY A 34 -1.36 9.58 29.38
C GLY A 34 -1.91 10.95 29.81
N PRO A 35 -1.66 11.41 31.06
CA PRO A 35 -2.07 12.73 31.51
C PRO A 35 -1.42 13.87 30.72
N HIS A 36 -0.11 13.76 30.42
CA HIS A 36 0.61 14.76 29.64
C HIS A 36 0.08 14.86 28.20
N TRP A 37 -0.26 13.72 27.60
CA TRP A 37 -0.89 13.68 26.28
C TRP A 37 -2.27 14.32 26.28
N LYS A 38 -3.10 14.07 27.30
CA LYS A 38 -4.43 14.72 27.41
C LYS A 38 -4.30 16.25 27.45
N ASN A 39 -3.36 16.76 28.24
CA ASN A 39 -3.11 18.20 28.41
C ASN A 39 -2.32 18.85 27.27
N LEU A 40 -1.80 18.06 26.32
CA LEU A 40 -1.05 18.58 25.18
C LEU A 40 -1.99 19.36 24.23
N SER A 41 -1.55 20.54 23.78
CA SER A 41 -2.30 21.39 22.85
C SER A 41 -2.51 20.68 21.49
N LYS A 42 -3.56 21.08 20.77
CA LYS A 42 -3.88 20.51 19.45
C LYS A 42 -2.72 20.65 18.46
N ASP A 43 -2.03 21.78 18.46
CA ASP A 43 -0.90 22.01 17.55
C ASP A 43 0.27 21.05 17.82
N LYS A 44 0.58 20.80 19.09
CA LYS A 44 1.63 19.85 19.46
C LYS A 44 1.20 18.41 19.16
N LYS A 45 -0.07 18.07 19.35
CA LYS A 45 -0.62 16.76 18.94
C LYS A 45 -0.56 16.58 17.42
N ALA A 46 -0.79 17.63 16.65
CA ALA A 46 -0.78 17.59 15.18
C ALA A 46 0.57 17.13 14.62
N VAL A 47 1.69 17.53 15.24
CA VAL A 47 3.04 17.07 14.86
C VAL A 47 3.16 15.54 15.00
N TYR A 48 2.67 14.98 16.11
CA TYR A 48 2.68 13.54 16.35
C TYR A 48 1.71 12.78 15.44
N GLU A 49 0.55 13.37 15.15
CA GLU A 49 -0.40 12.82 14.18
C GLU A 49 0.17 12.80 12.77
N GLN A 50 0.86 13.85 12.35
CA GLN A 50 1.55 13.90 11.07
C GLN A 50 2.62 12.81 11.00
N ARG A 51 3.44 12.66 12.04
CA ARG A 51 4.46 11.59 12.13
C ARG A 51 3.84 10.20 12.02
N ALA A 52 2.70 9.97 12.68
CA ALA A 52 1.96 8.71 12.59
C ALA A 52 1.37 8.46 11.19
N ARG A 53 0.87 9.50 10.51
CA ARG A 53 0.40 9.41 9.11
C ARG A 53 1.55 9.08 8.17
N SER A 54 2.67 9.79 8.27
CA SER A 54 3.86 9.54 7.45
C SER A 54 4.41 8.12 7.65
N ALA A 55 4.43 7.62 8.89
CA ALA A 55 4.86 6.25 9.14
C ALA A 55 3.89 5.18 8.61
N LYS A 56 2.58 5.45 8.61
CA LYS A 56 1.59 4.58 7.93
C LYS A 56 1.82 4.56 6.42
N LEU A 57 2.16 5.69 5.82
CA LEU A 57 2.47 5.80 4.39
C LEU A 57 3.81 5.10 4.07
N ALA A 58 4.83 5.28 4.89
CA ALA A 58 6.13 4.61 4.73
C ALA A 58 6.03 3.09 4.96
N GLY A 59 5.19 2.62 5.89
CA GLY A 59 4.90 1.20 6.05
C GLY A 59 4.08 0.58 4.91
N LYS A 60 3.49 1.43 4.05
CA LYS A 60 2.90 1.06 2.75
C LYS A 60 3.88 1.24 1.60
N ALA A 61 5.16 1.57 1.84
CA ALA A 61 6.15 1.58 0.78
C ALA A 61 6.09 0.23 0.06
N SER A 62 5.92 0.30 -1.26
CA SER A 62 5.65 -0.87 -2.09
C SER A 62 6.71 -1.93 -1.81
N LYS A 63 6.25 -3.14 -1.50
CA LYS A 63 7.18 -4.24 -1.20
C LYS A 63 7.96 -4.52 -2.47
N LEU A 64 9.27 -4.64 -2.35
CA LEU A 64 10.12 -4.97 -3.49
C LEU A 64 10.26 -6.50 -3.59
N ASN A 65 10.24 -7.03 -4.81
CA ASN A 65 10.60 -8.42 -5.07
C ASN A 65 12.14 -8.62 -5.02
N SER A 66 12.62 -9.84 -5.24
CA SER A 66 14.06 -10.18 -5.30
C SER A 66 14.84 -9.36 -6.33
N ASP A 67 14.15 -8.89 -7.38
CA ASP A 67 14.71 -8.11 -8.48
C ASP A 67 14.55 -6.59 -8.27
N LYS A 68 14.19 -6.17 -7.05
CA LYS A 68 14.01 -4.76 -6.65
C LYS A 68 12.89 -4.03 -7.40
N MET A 69 11.93 -4.76 -7.96
CA MET A 69 10.72 -4.20 -8.55
C MET A 69 9.60 -4.09 -7.51
N PRO A 70 8.83 -3.00 -7.50
CA PRO A 70 7.61 -2.88 -6.70
C PRO A 70 6.62 -4.00 -7.04
N VAL A 71 6.18 -4.75 -6.04
CA VAL A 71 5.18 -5.83 -6.22
C VAL A 71 3.87 -5.28 -6.80
N ASP A 72 3.47 -4.07 -6.41
CA ASP A 72 2.25 -3.44 -6.94
C ASP A 72 2.34 -3.22 -8.45
N GLU A 73 3.53 -2.89 -8.98
CA GLU A 73 3.77 -2.69 -10.42
C GLU A 73 3.66 -4.02 -11.19
N ILE A 74 4.15 -5.11 -10.59
CA ILE A 74 4.06 -6.46 -11.18
C ILE A 74 2.60 -6.90 -11.28
N GLU A 75 1.81 -6.73 -10.21
CA GLU A 75 0.39 -7.09 -10.22
C GLU A 75 -0.42 -6.29 -11.26
N GLU A 76 -0.07 -5.02 -11.47
CA GLU A 76 -0.66 -4.21 -12.54
C GLU A 76 -0.25 -4.71 -13.94
N MET A 77 1.01 -5.09 -14.13
CA MET A 77 1.49 -5.64 -15.39
C MET A 77 0.81 -6.97 -15.74
N GLU A 78 0.71 -7.88 -14.78
CA GLU A 78 0.01 -9.17 -14.96
C GLU A 78 -1.46 -8.96 -15.31
N ARG A 79 -2.13 -8.01 -14.65
CA ARG A 79 -3.51 -7.65 -14.97
C ARG A 79 -3.65 -7.13 -16.40
N ARG A 80 -2.78 -6.21 -16.82
CA ARG A 80 -2.78 -5.70 -18.20
C ARG A 80 -2.52 -6.81 -19.21
N GLU A 81 -1.64 -7.75 -18.90
CA GLU A 81 -1.35 -8.88 -19.78
C GLU A 81 -2.57 -9.81 -19.91
N ILE A 82 -3.30 -10.04 -18.82
CA ILE A 82 -4.56 -10.80 -18.83
C ILE A 82 -5.62 -10.08 -19.65
N GLU A 83 -5.80 -8.77 -19.42
CA GLU A 83 -6.75 -7.93 -20.17
C GLU A 83 -6.44 -7.91 -21.67
N TRP A 84 -5.17 -7.74 -22.02
CA TRP A 84 -4.69 -7.77 -23.40
C TRP A 84 -4.94 -9.12 -24.07
N LYS A 85 -4.61 -10.23 -23.38
CA LYS A 85 -4.86 -11.58 -23.87
C LYS A 85 -6.35 -11.83 -24.08
N GLN A 86 -7.20 -11.29 -23.21
CA GLN A 86 -8.64 -11.43 -23.35
C GLN A 86 -9.16 -10.61 -24.53
N GLN A 87 -8.74 -9.35 -24.66
CA GLN A 87 -9.11 -8.51 -25.78
C GLN A 87 -8.70 -9.13 -27.13
N MET A 88 -7.48 -9.67 -27.21
CA MET A 88 -7.01 -10.36 -28.42
C MET A 88 -7.88 -11.57 -28.77
N LYS A 89 -8.32 -12.36 -27.78
CA LYS A 89 -9.25 -13.48 -28.02
C LYS A 89 -10.60 -13.00 -28.53
N ASP A 90 -11.12 -11.94 -27.95
CA ASP A 90 -12.42 -11.38 -28.32
C ASP A 90 -12.38 -10.85 -29.76
N ASP A 91 -11.29 -10.16 -30.15
CA ASP A 91 -11.08 -9.67 -31.52
C ASP A 91 -10.97 -10.81 -32.54
N ILE A 92 -10.25 -11.88 -32.20
CA ILE A 92 -10.18 -13.08 -33.05
C ILE A 92 -11.56 -13.70 -33.21
N GLN A 93 -12.32 -13.86 -32.12
CA GLN A 93 -13.66 -14.44 -32.16
C GLN A 93 -14.65 -13.58 -32.96
N ALA A 94 -14.59 -12.26 -32.81
CA ALA A 94 -15.41 -11.32 -33.57
C ALA A 94 -15.08 -11.41 -35.07
N THR A 95 -13.78 -11.45 -35.40
CA THR A 95 -13.30 -11.61 -36.78
C THR A 95 -13.77 -12.92 -37.41
N LEU A 96 -13.63 -14.04 -36.70
CA LEU A 96 -14.10 -15.35 -37.16
C LEU A 96 -15.63 -15.37 -37.34
N THR A 97 -16.37 -14.80 -36.40
CA THR A 97 -17.83 -14.71 -36.46
C THR A 97 -18.28 -13.87 -37.65
N PHE A 98 -17.63 -12.74 -37.89
CA PHE A 98 -17.88 -11.88 -39.04
C PHE A 98 -17.61 -12.64 -40.34
N ALA A 99 -16.41 -13.20 -40.50
CA ALA A 99 -15.99 -13.88 -41.72
C ALA A 99 -16.82 -15.15 -42.02
N LYS A 100 -17.28 -15.86 -40.98
CA LYS A 100 -18.22 -16.98 -41.12
C LYS A 100 -19.61 -16.52 -41.59
N ARG A 101 -20.11 -15.39 -41.07
CA ARG A 101 -21.40 -14.83 -41.51
C ARG A 101 -21.35 -14.31 -42.93
N SER A 102 -20.23 -13.73 -43.34
CA SER A 102 -20.03 -13.22 -44.69
C SER A 102 -19.55 -14.27 -45.70
N ASN A 103 -19.41 -15.53 -45.28
CA ASN A 103 -19.01 -16.69 -46.09
C ASN A 103 -17.66 -16.51 -46.83
N ILE A 104 -16.76 -15.72 -46.23
CA ILE A 104 -15.45 -15.37 -46.79
C ILE A 104 -14.33 -16.22 -46.15
N LEU A 105 -14.68 -17.04 -45.15
CA LEU A 105 -13.72 -17.86 -44.39
C LEU A 105 -13.05 -18.92 -45.28
N ASP A 106 -13.78 -19.47 -46.26
CA ASP A 106 -13.31 -20.55 -47.15
C ASP A 106 -12.60 -20.03 -48.42
N THR A 107 -12.70 -18.73 -48.72
CA THR A 107 -12.20 -18.13 -49.97
C THR A 107 -10.78 -17.58 -49.85
N HIS A 108 -10.28 -17.36 -48.63
CA HIS A 108 -8.92 -16.87 -48.40
C HIS A 108 -8.11 -17.87 -47.57
N SER A 109 -7.16 -18.52 -48.23
CA SER A 109 -6.11 -19.30 -47.56
C SER A 109 -5.18 -18.33 -46.82
N PHE A 110 -5.19 -18.37 -45.49
CA PHE A 110 -4.20 -17.67 -44.67
C PHE A 110 -2.92 -18.51 -44.68
N LEU A 111 -1.99 -18.18 -45.59
CA LEU A 111 -0.63 -18.72 -45.67
C LEU A 111 0.24 -18.19 -44.53
#